data_AF-A0A844ST83-F1
#
_entry.id   AF-A0A844ST83-F1
#
_cell.length_a   1.000
_cell.length_b   1.000
_cell.length_c   1.000
_cell.angle_alpha   90.00
_cell.angle_beta   90.00
_cell.angle_gamma   90.00
#
_symmetry.space_group_name_H-M   'P 1'
#
loop_
_entity.id
_entity.type
_entity.pdbx_description
1 polymer ?
#
loop_
_entity_poly.entity_id
_entity_poly.type
_entity_poly.pdbx_seq_one_letter_code
_entity_poly.pdbx_strand_id
1 'polypeptide(L)'
;MIPCWPRFRSIVTAAGLLLICAMRPALALDMPSPFVQEVLIKSILVSLNDAVAGNNFTVFHAKISKPFRDQFPPDKLKTIFKDLVDKHAVFDAVVAKPIVLDEDAKIDDKGVLRLKGHFDTTPKQVKYQLGFIPSDGAWKLSGISIDIE
;
A
#
# COMPACT_ATOMS: atom_id res chain seq x y z
N MET A 1 24.31 62.73 -54.96
CA MET A 1 23.85 63.14 -53.62
C MET A 1 23.07 61.96 -53.02
N ILE A 2 23.47 61.50 -51.82
CA ILE A 2 22.84 60.42 -51.02
C ILE A 2 21.91 61.10 -49.99
N PRO A 3 20.74 60.52 -49.59
CA PRO A 3 20.62 59.69 -48.36
C PRO A 3 19.65 58.48 -48.56
N CYS A 4 19.91 57.24 -48.10
CA CYS A 4 19.98 56.62 -46.75
C CYS A 4 18.62 56.28 -46.07
N TRP A 5 18.20 54.99 -46.21
CA TRP A 5 17.41 54.04 -45.36
C TRP A 5 16.13 54.43 -44.56
N PRO A 6 15.20 53.50 -44.14
CA PRO A 6 15.45 52.19 -43.50
C PRO A 6 14.60 50.96 -43.93
N ARG A 7 15.27 49.79 -43.91
CA ARG A 7 14.93 48.47 -43.30
C ARG A 7 13.43 48.08 -43.13
N PHE A 8 13.02 47.01 -43.82
CA PHE A 8 11.93 46.14 -43.36
C PHE A 8 12.35 44.66 -43.38
N ARG A 9 12.23 44.02 -42.22
CA ARG A 9 12.42 42.58 -41.95
C ARG A 9 11.04 41.91 -41.96
N SER A 10 10.93 40.70 -42.52
CA SER A 10 9.84 39.75 -42.23
C SER A 10 10.42 38.35 -42.50
N ILE A 11 11.01 37.70 -41.50
CA ILE A 11 10.44 36.75 -40.52
C ILE A 11 9.77 35.54 -41.20
N VAL A 12 10.50 34.44 -41.13
CA VAL A 12 10.13 33.06 -41.46
C VAL A 12 9.18 32.52 -40.39
N THR A 13 8.01 32.02 -40.77
CA THR A 13 7.14 31.21 -39.90
C THR A 13 7.42 29.73 -40.13
N ALA A 14 8.00 29.08 -39.12
CA ALA A 14 8.17 27.63 -39.06
C ALA A 14 7.15 27.01 -38.08
N ALA A 15 6.65 25.85 -38.47
CA ALA A 15 5.61 25.06 -37.82
C ALA A 15 6.02 24.47 -36.46
N GLY A 16 5.03 24.22 -35.59
CA GLY A 16 5.19 23.44 -34.37
C GLY A 16 3.87 22.84 -33.90
N LEU A 17 3.57 21.61 -34.32
CA LEU A 17 2.44 20.82 -33.84
C LEU A 17 2.79 20.27 -32.44
N LEU A 18 2.34 20.94 -31.38
CA LEU A 18 2.48 20.48 -30.01
C LEU A 18 1.45 19.36 -29.74
N LEU A 19 1.89 18.11 -29.84
CA LEU A 19 1.19 16.96 -29.27
C LEU A 19 1.31 17.02 -27.74
N ILE A 20 0.28 17.55 -27.08
CA ILE A 20 0.16 17.48 -25.63
C ILE A 20 -0.27 16.05 -25.29
N CYS A 21 0.70 15.18 -25.00
CA CYS A 21 0.43 13.94 -24.29
C CYS A 21 -0.17 14.30 -22.92
N ALA A 22 -1.49 14.19 -22.78
CA ALA A 22 -2.14 14.21 -21.49
C ALA A 22 -1.71 12.96 -20.71
N MET A 23 -0.62 13.09 -19.95
CA MET A 23 -0.18 12.11 -18.98
C MET A 23 -1.29 12.03 -17.92
N ARG A 24 -2.21 11.07 -18.07
CA ARG A 24 -3.21 10.81 -17.02
C ARG A 24 -2.43 10.46 -15.75
N PRO A 25 -2.66 11.14 -14.61
CA PRO A 25 -2.09 10.67 -13.36
C PRO A 25 -2.57 9.24 -13.15
N ALA A 26 -1.66 8.34 -12.76
CA ALA A 26 -2.06 7.05 -12.22
C ALA A 26 -3.13 7.32 -11.16
N LEU A 27 -4.28 6.65 -11.24
CA LEU A 27 -5.41 6.87 -10.33
C LEU A 27 -4.92 6.72 -8.88
N ALA A 28 -4.58 7.84 -8.23
CA ALA A 28 -4.31 7.88 -6.82
C ALA A 28 -5.67 7.78 -6.14
N LEU A 29 -5.90 6.66 -5.46
CA LEU A 29 -7.08 6.52 -4.62
C LEU A 29 -6.96 7.50 -3.45
N ASP A 30 -8.04 8.16 -3.09
CA ASP A 30 -8.04 9.09 -1.95
C ASP A 30 -7.65 8.39 -0.64
N MET A 31 -7.22 9.18 0.34
CA MET A 31 -6.97 8.71 1.70
C MET A 31 -8.24 8.00 2.23
N PRO A 32 -8.17 6.73 2.64
CA PRO A 32 -9.32 6.05 3.23
C PRO A 32 -9.76 6.72 4.52
N SER A 33 -11.07 6.72 4.78
CA SER A 33 -11.59 7.17 6.07
C SER A 33 -11.06 6.28 7.21
N PRO A 34 -11.03 6.77 8.47
CA PRO A 34 -10.56 5.98 9.61
C PRO A 34 -11.25 4.61 9.73
N PHE A 35 -12.56 4.56 9.47
CA PHE A 35 -13.32 3.31 9.42
C PHE A 35 -12.78 2.33 8.37
N VAL A 36 -12.49 2.80 7.16
CA VAL A 36 -11.93 1.95 6.10
C VAL A 36 -10.51 1.51 6.44
N GLN A 37 -9.70 2.37 7.06
CA GLN A 37 -8.37 2.00 7.55
C GLN A 37 -8.44 0.87 8.58
N GLU A 38 -9.35 0.94 9.54
CA GLU A 38 -9.59 -0.12 10.51
C GLU A 38 -9.99 -1.44 9.83
N VAL A 39 -10.90 -1.38 8.86
CA VAL A 39 -11.31 -2.56 8.09
C VAL A 39 -10.12 -3.18 7.34
N LEU A 40 -9.27 -2.37 6.71
CA LEU A 40 -8.06 -2.84 6.04
C LEU A 40 -7.11 -3.55 7.02
N ILE A 41 -6.84 -2.95 8.18
CA ILE A 41 -5.96 -3.51 9.20
C ILE A 41 -6.51 -4.84 9.72
N LYS A 42 -7.75 -4.84 10.23
CA LYS A 42 -8.37 -6.02 10.85
C LYS A 42 -8.58 -7.14 9.85
N SER A 43 -9.01 -6.85 8.61
CA SER A 43 -9.18 -7.89 7.59
C SER A 43 -7.86 -8.60 7.25
N ILE A 44 -6.74 -7.89 7.24
CA ILE A 44 -5.42 -8.47 6.95
C ILE A 44 -4.94 -9.31 8.13
N LEU A 45 -5.06 -8.81 9.36
CA LEU A 45 -4.62 -9.53 10.55
C LEU A 45 -5.44 -10.80 10.79
N VAL A 46 -6.78 -10.75 10.62
CA VAL A 46 -7.63 -11.95 10.70
C VAL A 46 -7.22 -12.97 9.63
N SER A 47 -7.06 -12.54 8.38
CA SER A 47 -6.66 -13.45 7.32
C SER A 47 -5.26 -14.04 7.53
N LEU A 48 -4.35 -13.32 8.17
CA LEU A 48 -3.04 -13.84 8.55
C LEU A 48 -3.16 -14.85 9.70
N ASN A 49 -3.97 -14.57 10.72
CA ASN A 49 -4.25 -15.48 11.82
C ASN A 49 -4.77 -16.82 11.29
N ASP A 50 -5.74 -16.80 10.38
CA ASP A 50 -6.30 -18.01 9.76
C ASP A 50 -5.24 -18.79 8.96
N ALA A 51 -4.36 -18.07 8.24
CA ALA A 51 -3.27 -18.69 7.48
C ALA A 51 -2.21 -19.34 8.39
N VAL A 52 -1.90 -18.69 9.52
CA VAL A 52 -0.98 -19.22 10.55
C VAL A 52 -1.59 -20.46 11.21
N ALA A 53 -2.83 -20.38 11.67
CA ALA A 53 -3.54 -21.49 12.32
C ALA A 53 -3.73 -22.69 11.38
N GLY A 54 -4.04 -22.44 10.11
CA GLY A 54 -4.22 -23.49 9.10
C GLY A 54 -2.92 -23.94 8.42
N ASN A 55 -1.77 -23.32 8.74
CA ASN A 55 -0.50 -23.51 8.05
C ASN A 55 -0.63 -23.45 6.51
N ASN A 56 -1.51 -22.56 6.03
CA ASN A 56 -1.91 -22.45 4.62
C ASN A 56 -2.11 -20.98 4.25
N PHE A 57 -1.20 -20.45 3.45
CA PHE A 57 -1.16 -19.04 3.07
C PHE A 57 -1.85 -18.73 1.74
N THR A 58 -2.53 -19.70 1.12
CA THR A 58 -3.14 -19.52 -0.21
C THR A 58 -4.24 -18.45 -0.22
N VAL A 59 -5.11 -18.46 0.79
CA VAL A 59 -6.21 -17.47 0.90
C VAL A 59 -5.66 -16.08 1.22
N PHE A 60 -4.69 -16.00 2.15
CA PHE A 60 -4.01 -14.74 2.46
C PHE A 60 -3.31 -14.17 1.23
N HIS A 61 -2.58 -15.01 0.49
CA HIS A 61 -1.90 -14.64 -0.75
C HIS A 61 -2.86 -14.08 -1.79
N ALA A 62 -4.05 -14.66 -1.97
CA ALA A 62 -5.03 -14.15 -2.92
C ALA A 62 -5.45 -12.69 -2.64
N LYS A 63 -5.45 -12.26 -1.37
CA LYS A 63 -5.88 -10.92 -0.92
C LYS A 63 -4.83 -9.82 -1.13
N ILE A 64 -3.54 -10.16 -1.24
CA ILE A 64 -2.48 -9.15 -1.33
C ILE A 64 -2.34 -8.59 -2.75
N SER A 65 -1.64 -7.47 -2.93
CA SER A 65 -1.43 -6.84 -4.24
C SER A 65 -0.65 -7.75 -5.19
N LYS A 66 -0.86 -7.60 -6.52
CA LYS A 66 -0.16 -8.41 -7.52
C LYS A 66 1.38 -8.34 -7.36
N PRO A 67 2.01 -7.16 -7.22
CA PRO A 67 3.46 -7.09 -7.03
C PRO A 67 3.95 -7.81 -5.77
N PHE A 68 3.13 -7.83 -4.71
CA PHE A 68 3.47 -8.53 -3.47
C PHE A 68 3.27 -10.04 -3.62
N ARG A 69 2.20 -10.49 -4.30
CA ARG A 69 1.98 -11.90 -4.64
C ARG A 69 3.12 -12.51 -5.45
N ASP A 70 3.60 -11.78 -6.46
CA ASP A 70 4.63 -12.28 -7.38
C ASP A 70 5.97 -12.48 -6.66
N GLN A 71 6.26 -11.67 -5.64
CA GLN A 71 7.51 -11.75 -4.85
C GLN A 71 7.43 -12.73 -3.67
N PHE A 72 6.22 -13.03 -3.20
CA PHE A 72 5.97 -13.81 -1.98
C PHE A 72 4.91 -14.89 -2.24
N PRO A 73 5.24 -15.97 -2.97
CA PRO A 73 4.33 -17.11 -3.13
C PRO A 73 3.99 -17.76 -1.78
N PRO A 74 2.91 -18.56 -1.69
CA PRO A 74 2.44 -19.15 -0.42
C PRO A 74 3.52 -19.89 0.38
N ASP A 75 4.41 -20.66 -0.26
CA ASP A 75 5.50 -21.38 0.43
C ASP A 75 6.54 -20.43 1.04
N LYS A 76 6.80 -19.30 0.38
CA LYS A 76 7.69 -18.27 0.91
C LYS A 76 7.05 -17.54 2.09
N LEU A 77 5.75 -17.24 2.01
CA LEU A 77 5.01 -16.67 3.15
C LEU A 77 5.02 -17.61 4.36
N LYS A 78 4.80 -18.91 4.13
CA LYS A 78 4.91 -19.94 5.17
C LYS A 78 6.29 -19.97 5.82
N THR A 79 7.34 -19.80 5.03
CA THR A 79 8.72 -19.72 5.55
C THR A 79 8.94 -18.46 6.39
N ILE A 80 8.46 -17.31 5.94
CA ILE A 80 8.59 -16.02 6.66
C ILE A 80 7.85 -16.05 7.99
N PHE A 81 6.63 -16.60 8.01
CA PHE A 81 5.79 -16.68 9.20
C PHE A 81 5.94 -17.99 9.97
N LYS A 82 6.99 -18.77 9.70
CA LYS A 82 7.21 -20.09 10.30
C LYS A 82 7.22 -20.02 11.83
N ASP A 83 7.85 -18.98 12.38
CA ASP A 83 7.90 -18.76 13.83
C ASP A 83 6.50 -18.65 14.46
N LEU A 84 5.58 -17.95 13.79
CA LEU A 84 4.19 -17.83 14.27
C LEU A 84 3.44 -19.16 14.18
N VAL A 85 3.68 -19.92 13.10
CA VAL A 85 3.09 -21.27 12.92
C VAL A 85 3.60 -22.23 13.98
N ASP A 86 4.92 -22.32 14.19
CA ASP A 86 5.55 -23.22 15.15
C ASP A 86 5.12 -22.90 16.59
N LYS A 87 5.00 -21.60 16.92
CA LYS A 87 4.55 -21.13 18.24
C LYS A 87 3.03 -21.21 18.41
N HIS A 88 2.29 -21.65 17.39
CA HIS A 88 0.82 -21.67 17.39
C HIS A 88 0.25 -20.31 17.83
N ALA A 89 0.81 -19.22 17.29
CA ALA A 89 0.43 -17.88 17.68
C ALA A 89 -1.05 -17.63 17.35
N VAL A 90 -1.82 -17.25 18.38
CA VAL A 90 -3.23 -16.89 18.27
C VAL A 90 -3.36 -15.40 18.58
N PHE A 91 -3.93 -14.65 17.65
CA PHE A 91 -4.12 -13.21 17.77
C PHE A 91 -5.47 -12.77 17.16
N ASP A 92 -6.46 -13.65 17.18
CA ASP A 92 -7.85 -13.39 16.78
C ASP A 92 -8.53 -12.30 17.63
N ALA A 93 -8.11 -12.14 18.89
CA ALA A 93 -8.60 -11.11 19.81
C ALA A 93 -8.48 -9.67 19.25
N VAL A 94 -7.63 -9.42 18.24
CA VAL A 94 -7.54 -8.12 17.55
C VAL A 94 -8.87 -7.64 16.98
N VAL A 95 -9.80 -8.55 16.64
CA VAL A 95 -11.12 -8.19 16.10
C VAL A 95 -11.93 -7.38 17.11
N ALA A 96 -11.87 -7.77 18.39
CA ALA A 96 -12.64 -7.18 19.47
C ALA A 96 -11.95 -5.97 20.14
N LYS A 97 -10.70 -5.68 19.77
CA LYS A 97 -9.91 -4.61 20.38
C LYS A 97 -9.93 -3.35 19.50
N PRO A 98 -9.93 -2.16 20.11
CA PRO A 98 -9.69 -0.92 19.37
C PRO A 98 -8.23 -0.88 18.91
N ILE A 99 -7.99 -0.16 17.82
CA ILE A 99 -6.64 0.13 17.34
C ILE A 99 -6.05 1.26 18.20
N VAL A 100 -4.80 1.08 18.64
CA VAL A 100 -3.97 2.17 19.16
C VAL A 100 -2.97 2.55 18.06
N LEU A 101 -3.02 3.80 17.60
CA LEU A 101 -2.13 4.29 16.55
C LEU A 101 -0.76 4.63 17.13
N ASP A 102 0.29 4.06 16.54
CA ASP A 102 1.68 4.43 16.85
C ASP A 102 2.20 5.54 15.93
N GLU A 103 1.62 5.65 14.73
CA GLU A 103 1.87 6.72 13.77
C GLU A 103 0.56 7.06 13.04
N ASP A 104 0.39 8.35 12.70
CA ASP A 104 -0.73 8.79 11.86
C ASP A 104 -0.69 8.12 10.48
N ALA A 105 -1.86 7.76 9.97
CA ALA A 105 -2.01 7.22 8.63
C ALA A 105 -1.52 8.23 7.58
N LYS A 106 -0.64 7.77 6.70
CA LYS A 106 -0.04 8.61 5.65
C LYS A 106 0.10 7.84 4.35
N ILE A 107 -0.04 8.55 3.23
CA ILE A 107 0.37 8.05 1.92
C ILE A 107 1.78 8.61 1.69
N ASP A 108 2.76 7.74 1.52
CA ASP A 108 4.15 8.15 1.29
C ASP A 108 4.37 8.66 -0.15
N ASP A 109 5.57 9.20 -0.43
CA ASP A 109 5.93 9.74 -1.76
C ASP A 109 5.84 8.70 -2.90
N LYS A 110 5.75 7.41 -2.56
CA LYS A 110 5.60 6.31 -3.52
C LYS A 110 4.14 5.89 -3.71
N GLY A 111 3.19 6.60 -3.09
CA GLY A 111 1.77 6.29 -3.14
C GLY A 111 1.38 5.09 -2.27
N VAL A 112 2.21 4.70 -1.29
CA VAL A 112 1.89 3.60 -0.37
C VAL A 112 1.18 4.16 0.86
N LEU A 113 -0.04 3.69 1.12
CA LEU A 113 -0.72 3.94 2.40
C LEU A 113 -0.02 3.15 3.50
N ARG A 114 0.50 3.86 4.50
CA ARG A 114 1.18 3.31 5.69
C ARG A 114 0.25 3.38 6.88
N LEU A 115 0.00 2.21 7.49
CA LEU A 115 -0.79 2.07 8.70
C LEU A 115 0.07 1.35 9.74
N LYS A 116 0.28 1.96 10.91
CA LYS A 116 1.11 1.43 11.99
C LYS A 116 0.45 1.67 13.34
N GLY A 117 0.46 0.64 14.17
CA GLY A 117 -0.15 0.69 15.48
C GLY A 117 -0.08 -0.66 16.17
N HIS A 118 -0.90 -0.80 17.19
CA HIS A 118 -0.99 -2.02 17.98
C HIS A 118 -2.38 -2.26 18.56
N PHE A 119 -2.58 -3.47 19.07
CA PHE A 119 -3.75 -3.87 19.84
C PHE A 119 -3.31 -4.33 21.23
N ASP A 120 -3.94 -3.78 22.25
CA ASP A 120 -3.77 -4.21 23.65
C ASP A 120 -4.58 -5.49 23.93
N THR A 121 -4.15 -6.57 23.28
CA THR A 121 -4.60 -7.94 23.53
C THR A 121 -3.99 -8.48 24.83
N THR A 122 -4.54 -9.60 25.32
CA THR A 122 -4.10 -10.22 26.57
C THR A 122 -3.85 -11.71 26.29
N PRO A 123 -2.74 -12.31 26.74
CA PRO A 123 -1.69 -11.72 27.60
C PRO A 123 -0.63 -10.90 26.85
N LYS A 124 -0.57 -10.99 25.52
CA LYS A 124 0.45 -10.38 24.68
C LYS A 124 -0.11 -9.25 23.84
N GLN A 125 0.68 -8.23 23.55
CA GLN A 125 0.33 -7.14 22.64
C GLN A 125 0.60 -7.56 21.19
N VAL A 126 -0.23 -7.11 20.24
CA VAL A 126 -0.01 -7.35 18.80
C VAL A 126 0.29 -6.03 18.12
N LYS A 127 1.54 -5.86 17.68
CA LYS A 127 1.99 -4.69 16.91
C LYS A 127 1.96 -4.98 15.43
N TYR A 128 1.65 -3.98 14.61
CA TYR A 128 1.59 -4.12 13.16
C TYR A 128 2.19 -2.92 12.42
N GLN A 129 2.74 -3.21 11.24
CA GLN A 129 3.08 -2.23 10.21
C GLN A 129 2.59 -2.76 8.87
N LEU A 130 1.66 -2.05 8.25
CA LEU A 130 1.04 -2.45 6.99
C LEU A 130 1.28 -1.38 5.92
N GLY A 131 1.59 -1.83 4.72
CA GLY A 131 1.63 -1.01 3.51
C GLY A 131 0.53 -1.44 2.55
N PHE A 132 -0.16 -0.50 1.92
CA PHE A 132 -1.14 -0.77 0.87
C PHE A 132 -0.86 0.06 -0.37
N ILE A 133 -1.11 -0.51 -1.55
CA ILE A 133 -1.05 0.18 -2.85
C ILE A 133 -2.41 0.12 -3.55
N PRO A 134 -2.75 1.13 -4.37
CA PRO A 134 -3.96 1.07 -5.18
C PRO A 134 -3.82 -0.03 -6.25
N SER A 135 -4.79 -0.92 -6.33
CA SER A 135 -4.88 -2.00 -7.32
C SER A 135 -6.34 -2.35 -7.55
N ASP A 136 -6.77 -2.33 -8.81
CA ASP A 136 -8.15 -2.67 -9.22
C ASP A 136 -9.22 -1.83 -8.48
N GLY A 137 -8.94 -0.54 -8.26
CA GLY A 137 -9.85 0.38 -7.59
C GLY A 137 -9.93 0.22 -6.06
N ALA A 138 -9.07 -0.61 -5.45
CA ALA A 138 -9.02 -0.82 -4.00
C ALA A 138 -7.59 -0.73 -3.46
N TRP A 139 -7.46 -0.44 -2.16
CA TRP A 139 -6.19 -0.57 -1.44
C TRP A 139 -5.89 -2.06 -1.19
N LYS A 140 -4.80 -2.58 -1.76
CA LYS A 140 -4.36 -3.97 -1.56
C LYS A 140 -3.02 -4.00 -0.82
N LEU A 141 -2.85 -4.98 0.06
CA LEU A 141 -1.64 -5.12 0.88
C LEU A 141 -0.39 -5.23 0.00
N SER A 142 0.63 -4.43 0.29
CA SER A 142 1.93 -4.42 -0.38
C SER A 142 3.10 -4.75 0.55
N GLY A 143 2.87 -4.73 1.87
CA GLY A 143 3.86 -5.12 2.87
C GLY A 143 3.21 -5.33 4.24
N ILE A 144 3.77 -6.22 5.03
CA ILE A 144 3.29 -6.57 6.37
C ILE A 144 4.47 -6.89 7.28
N SER A 145 4.41 -6.35 8.49
CA SER A 145 5.20 -6.78 9.65
C SER A 145 4.25 -6.91 10.84
N ILE A 146 4.41 -7.97 11.61
CA ILE A 146 3.65 -8.25 12.83
C ILE A 146 4.62 -8.69 13.91
N ASP A 147 4.40 -8.22 15.13
CA ASP A 147 5.15 -8.63 16.30
C ASP A 147 4.19 -8.90 17.46
N ILE A 148 4.45 -9.96 18.22
CA ILE A 148 3.58 -10.42 19.31
C ILE A 148 4.41 -10.48 20.59
N GLU A 149 4.29 -9.42 21.40
CA GLU A 149 5.08 -9.19 22.61
C GLU A 149 4.38 -9.73 23.85
#